data_AF-A0A8U0WGI8-F1
#
_entry.id   AF-A0A8U0WGI8-F1
#
_cell.length_a   1.000
_cell.length_b   1.000
_cell.length_c   1.000
_cell.angle_alpha   90.00
_cell.angle_beta   90.00
_cell.angle_gamma   90.00
#
_symmetry.space_group_name_H-M   'P 1'
#
loop_
_entity.id
_entity.type
_entity.pdbx_description
1 polymer ?
#
loop_
_entity_poly.entity_id
_entity_poly.type
_entity_poly.pdbx_seq_one_letter_code
_entity_poly.pdbx_strand_id
1 'polypeptide(L)'
;MFFIKTFAITILIAALAYHSVSKPTEGRSSTTNETDEEVLNETAKVLENSLNKLAASDDGPHYKLTKMLGAVRGLGLFGNLYGMKADLADENGESKTCSIEIWSPGDKPEVQVTFECEGEEKLVKTHEK
;
A
#
# COMPACT_ATOMS: atom_id res chain seq x y z
N MET A 1 -27.66 57.54 10.63
CA MET A 1 -26.26 57.83 10.26
C MET A 1 -25.32 57.46 11.41
N PHE A 2 -25.24 56.18 11.76
CA PHE A 2 -24.26 55.65 12.71
C PHE A 2 -24.16 54.13 12.47
N PHE A 3 -22.92 53.62 12.41
CA PHE A 3 -22.54 52.19 12.35
C PHE A 3 -22.48 51.47 10.99
N ILE A 4 -22.21 52.20 9.89
CA ILE A 4 -21.50 51.62 8.71
C ILE A 4 -20.00 51.40 9.02
N LYS A 5 -19.53 51.87 10.18
CA LYS A 5 -18.12 51.86 10.62
C LYS A 5 -17.66 50.54 11.28
N THR A 6 -18.55 49.60 11.59
CA THR A 6 -18.19 48.35 12.29
C THR A 6 -17.84 47.19 11.36
N PHE A 7 -18.23 47.23 10.08
CA PHE A 7 -17.93 46.16 9.12
C PHE A 7 -16.49 46.17 8.59
N ALA A 8 -15.79 47.31 8.69
CA ALA A 8 -14.40 47.40 8.24
C ALA A 8 -13.39 46.80 9.23
N ILE A 9 -13.77 46.64 10.51
CA ILE A 9 -12.85 46.13 11.55
C ILE A 9 -12.89 44.59 11.63
N THR A 10 -13.99 43.95 11.22
CA THR A 10 -14.08 42.48 11.20
C THR A 10 -13.30 41.83 10.06
N ILE A 11 -12.98 42.56 8.99
CA ILE A 11 -12.20 42.03 7.84
C ILE A 11 -10.70 41.95 8.17
N LEU A 12 -10.20 42.70 9.17
CA LEU A 12 -8.78 42.68 9.54
C LEU A 12 -8.37 41.41 10.33
N ILE A 13 -9.32 40.71 10.96
CA ILE A 13 -9.03 39.52 11.77
C ILE A 13 -8.86 38.27 10.89
N ALA A 14 -9.49 38.23 9.70
CA ALA A 14 -9.34 37.11 8.78
C ALA A 14 -7.96 37.06 8.10
N ALA A 15 -7.24 38.20 8.00
CA ALA A 15 -5.93 38.26 7.35
C ALA A 15 -4.78 37.73 8.22
N LEU A 16 -4.95 37.63 9.55
CA LEU A 16 -3.90 37.10 10.44
C LEU A 16 -3.95 35.59 10.65
N ALA A 17 -5.05 34.92 10.28
CA ALA A 17 -5.12 33.46 10.28
C ALA A 17 -4.33 32.81 9.12
N TYR A 18 -4.01 33.57 8.06
CA TYR A 18 -3.24 33.07 6.91
C TYR A 18 -1.72 32.99 7.15
N HIS A 19 -1.19 33.55 8.24
CA HIS A 19 0.24 33.44 8.59
C HIS A 19 0.60 32.20 9.40
N SER A 20 -0.30 31.22 9.51
CA SER A 20 0.02 29.90 10.04
C SER A 20 -0.36 28.82 9.04
N VAL A 21 0.05 28.98 7.77
CA VAL A 21 0.45 27.81 6.98
C VAL A 21 1.64 27.22 7.70
N SER A 22 1.35 26.25 8.58
CA SER A 22 2.32 25.29 9.02
C SER A 22 2.95 24.71 7.75
N LYS A 23 4.26 24.93 7.60
CA LYS A 23 5.10 24.22 6.64
C LYS A 23 4.70 22.74 6.62
N PRO A 24 4.73 22.07 5.45
CA PRO A 24 4.64 20.62 5.44
C PRO A 24 5.68 20.13 6.43
N THR A 25 5.21 19.42 7.44
CA THR A 25 6.08 18.75 8.38
C THR A 25 6.73 17.68 7.53
N GLU A 26 7.98 17.93 7.08
CA GLU A 26 8.90 16.84 6.78
C GLU A 26 9.01 16.05 8.07
N GLY A 27 8.12 15.06 8.19
CA GLY A 27 8.14 14.07 9.22
C GLY A 27 9.45 13.30 9.07
N ARG A 28 10.45 13.79 9.78
CA ARG A 28 11.43 12.98 10.51
C ARG A 28 11.92 11.75 9.74
N SER A 29 12.76 12.01 8.75
CA SER A 29 13.81 11.05 8.38
C SER A 29 14.77 10.93 9.56
N SER A 30 14.56 9.94 10.43
CA SER A 30 15.54 9.49 11.43
C SER A 30 15.20 8.05 11.83
N THR A 31 15.93 7.11 11.22
CA THR A 31 15.96 5.65 11.48
C THR A 31 14.84 4.83 10.82
N THR A 32 14.86 4.63 9.50
CA THR A 32 13.95 3.67 8.83
C THR A 32 14.64 2.52 8.10
N ASN A 33 15.96 2.57 7.87
CA ASN A 33 16.63 1.56 7.04
C ASN A 33 16.45 0.11 7.54
N GLU A 34 16.51 -0.13 8.86
CA GLU A 34 16.35 -1.49 9.40
C GLU A 34 14.91 -1.99 9.29
N THR A 35 13.91 -1.12 9.52
CA THR A 35 12.49 -1.49 9.47
C THR A 35 11.99 -1.60 8.03
N ASP A 36 12.46 -0.74 7.12
CA ASP A 36 12.05 -0.76 5.72
C ASP A 36 12.60 -2.01 5.01
N GLU A 37 13.85 -2.38 5.27
CA GLU A 37 14.45 -3.61 4.71
C GLU A 37 13.79 -4.86 5.29
N GLU A 38 13.48 -4.87 6.60
CA GLU A 38 12.74 -5.97 7.23
C GLU A 38 11.35 -6.14 6.60
N VAL A 39 10.59 -5.05 6.45
CA VAL A 39 9.25 -5.09 5.85
C VAL A 39 9.31 -5.53 4.38
N LEU A 40 10.30 -5.07 3.61
CA LEU A 40 10.52 -5.50 2.23
C LEU A 40 10.80 -7.00 2.15
N ASN A 41 11.71 -7.51 2.99
CA ASN A 41 12.11 -8.92 2.97
C ASN A 41 10.99 -9.84 3.48
N GLU A 42 10.27 -9.45 4.52
CA GLU A 42 9.10 -10.18 5.00
C GLU A 42 8.02 -10.24 3.92
N THR A 43 7.68 -9.10 3.32
CA THR A 43 6.62 -9.00 2.31
C THR A 43 6.98 -9.78 1.05
N ALA A 44 8.26 -9.76 0.64
CA ALA A 44 8.75 -10.59 -0.47
C ALA A 44 8.54 -12.09 -0.20
N LYS A 45 8.89 -12.57 1.00
CA LYS A 45 8.66 -13.97 1.38
C LYS A 45 7.18 -14.35 1.39
N VAL A 46 6.33 -13.48 1.91
CA VAL A 46 4.87 -13.70 1.93
C VAL A 46 4.31 -13.76 0.51
N LEU A 47 4.76 -12.85 -0.38
CA LEU A 47 4.37 -12.85 -1.78
C LEU A 47 4.85 -14.10 -2.50
N GLU A 48 6.13 -14.46 -2.40
CA GLU A 48 6.69 -15.66 -3.02
C GLU A 48 5.96 -16.94 -2.58
N ASN A 49 5.68 -17.08 -1.29
CA ASN A 49 4.88 -18.20 -0.78
C ASN A 49 3.49 -18.23 -1.41
N SER A 50 2.83 -17.08 -1.50
CA SER A 50 1.49 -16.97 -2.09
C SER A 50 1.50 -17.31 -3.58
N LEU A 51 2.48 -16.80 -4.33
CA LEU A 51 2.68 -17.11 -5.75
C LEU A 51 2.91 -18.61 -5.99
N ASN A 52 3.76 -19.24 -5.17
CA ASN A 52 4.03 -20.69 -5.28
C ASN A 52 2.77 -21.54 -5.02
N LYS A 53 1.95 -21.15 -4.03
CA LYS A 53 0.70 -21.85 -3.71
C LYS A 53 -0.35 -21.68 -4.78
N LEU A 54 -0.47 -20.47 -5.33
CA LEU A 54 -1.36 -20.21 -6.45
C LEU A 54 -0.92 -21.01 -7.68
N ALA A 55 0.37 -21.00 -8.04
CA ALA A 55 0.88 -21.76 -9.18
C ALA A 55 0.75 -23.29 -9.05
N ALA A 56 0.57 -23.80 -7.82
CA ALA A 56 0.28 -25.22 -7.57
C ALA A 56 -1.21 -25.58 -7.72
N SER A 57 -2.07 -24.58 -7.90
CA SER A 57 -3.51 -24.74 -8.13
C SER A 57 -3.81 -24.71 -9.62
N ASP A 58 -4.76 -25.52 -10.09
CA ASP A 58 -5.08 -25.64 -11.53
C ASP A 58 -5.48 -24.30 -12.19
N ASP A 59 -6.14 -23.41 -11.43
CA ASP A 59 -6.64 -22.11 -11.92
C ASP A 59 -5.80 -20.91 -11.45
N GLY A 60 -4.62 -21.13 -10.86
CA GLY A 60 -3.80 -20.06 -10.30
C GLY A 60 -2.86 -19.40 -11.32
N PRO A 61 -2.58 -18.09 -11.20
CA PRO A 61 -1.61 -17.44 -12.09
C PRO A 61 -0.19 -17.95 -11.83
N HIS A 62 0.57 -18.16 -12.90
CA HIS A 62 1.98 -18.56 -12.84
C HIS A 62 2.93 -17.36 -12.80
N TYR A 63 2.68 -16.41 -11.91
CA TYR A 63 3.55 -15.25 -11.74
C TYR A 63 4.83 -15.59 -10.97
N LYS A 64 5.91 -14.88 -11.28
CA LYS A 64 7.19 -14.91 -10.55
C LYS A 64 7.59 -13.49 -10.17
N LEU A 65 7.96 -13.30 -8.90
CA LEU A 65 8.53 -12.04 -8.44
C LEU A 65 9.89 -11.82 -9.10
N THR A 66 10.03 -10.77 -9.90
CA THR A 66 11.31 -10.38 -10.50
C THR A 66 11.98 -9.24 -9.74
N LYS A 67 11.19 -8.31 -9.19
CA LYS A 67 11.70 -7.18 -8.44
C LYS A 67 10.69 -6.64 -7.44
N MET A 68 11.12 -6.40 -6.20
CA MET A 68 10.32 -5.63 -5.23
C MET A 68 10.62 -4.13 -5.37
N LEU A 69 9.59 -3.30 -5.52
CA LEU A 69 9.72 -1.84 -5.65
C LEU A 69 9.35 -1.10 -4.36
N GLY A 70 8.48 -1.70 -3.54
CA GLY A 70 8.07 -1.13 -2.26
C GLY A 70 7.10 -2.05 -1.54
N ALA A 71 7.06 -1.97 -0.22
CA ALA A 71 6.17 -2.76 0.61
C ALA A 71 5.69 -1.98 1.83
N VAL A 72 4.51 -2.34 2.32
CA VAL A 72 3.93 -1.88 3.57
C VAL A 72 3.26 -3.07 4.27
N ARG A 73 3.33 -3.07 5.60
CA ARG A 73 2.68 -4.08 6.44
C ARG A 73 1.69 -3.41 7.39
N GLY A 74 0.44 -3.87 7.32
CA GLY A 74 -0.61 -3.54 8.27
C GLY A 74 -0.85 -4.71 9.22
N LEU A 75 -0.49 -4.52 10.50
CA LEU A 75 -0.81 -5.47 11.56
C LEU A 75 -2.13 -5.08 12.21
N GLY A 76 -3.10 -5.99 12.21
CA GLY A 76 -4.42 -5.76 12.80
C GLY A 76 -4.84 -6.88 13.74
N LEU A 77 -5.82 -6.59 14.60
CA LEU A 77 -6.43 -7.57 15.50
C LEU A 77 -7.05 -8.76 14.73
N PHE A 78 -7.48 -8.53 13.49
CA PHE A 78 -8.18 -9.50 12.65
C PHE A 78 -7.27 -10.23 11.66
N GLY A 79 -5.96 -9.94 11.65
CA GLY A 79 -5.02 -10.55 10.71
C GLY A 79 -3.95 -9.59 10.20
N ASN A 80 -3.21 -10.06 9.21
CA ASN A 80 -2.11 -9.34 8.59
C ASN A 80 -2.50 -8.89 7.18
N LEU A 81 -2.24 -7.62 6.87
CA LEU A 81 -2.35 -7.04 5.54
C LEU A 81 -0.95 -6.72 5.02
N TYR A 82 -0.63 -7.17 3.81
CA TYR A 82 0.60 -6.82 3.13
C TYR A 82 0.25 -6.11 1.82
N GLY A 83 0.73 -4.88 1.64
CA GLY A 83 0.62 -4.14 0.40
C GLY A 83 2.00 -4.00 -0.24
N MET A 84 2.11 -4.19 -1.55
CA MET A 84 3.39 -4.08 -2.23
C MET A 84 3.24 -3.62 -3.68
N LYS A 85 4.31 -3.01 -4.19
CA LYS A 85 4.49 -2.76 -5.61
C LYS A 85 5.69 -3.58 -6.08
N ALA A 86 5.50 -4.38 -7.10
CA ALA A 86 6.52 -5.31 -7.58
C ALA A 86 6.39 -5.56 -9.07
N ASP A 87 7.50 -5.93 -9.70
CA ASP A 87 7.51 -6.46 -11.05
C ASP A 87 7.28 -7.98 -10.97
N LEU A 88 6.27 -8.45 -11.68
CA LEU A 88 5.93 -9.87 -11.80
C LEU A 88 6.11 -10.32 -13.25
N ALA A 89 6.83 -11.41 -13.47
CA ALA A 89 6.90 -12.08 -14.75
C ALA A 89 5.82 -13.16 -14.86
N ASP A 90 5.13 -13.21 -15.99
CA ASP A 90 4.19 -14.28 -16.32
C ASP A 90 4.89 -15.56 -16.82
N GLU A 91 4.10 -16.55 -17.26
CA GLU A 91 4.61 -17.80 -17.82
C GLU A 91 5.41 -17.63 -19.12
N ASN A 92 5.17 -16.56 -19.86
CA ASN A 92 5.87 -16.20 -21.09
C ASN A 92 7.17 -15.42 -20.80
N GLY A 93 7.41 -15.06 -19.54
CA GLY A 93 8.53 -14.24 -19.10
C GLY A 93 8.32 -12.74 -19.34
N GLU A 94 7.10 -12.30 -19.68
CA GLU A 94 6.77 -10.89 -19.77
C GLU A 94 6.61 -10.31 -18.37
N SER A 95 7.43 -9.30 -18.04
CA SER A 95 7.43 -8.66 -16.73
C SER A 95 6.57 -7.40 -16.73
N LYS A 96 5.66 -7.29 -15.77
CA LYS A 96 4.78 -6.13 -15.59
C LYS A 96 4.83 -5.62 -14.17
N THR A 97 4.67 -4.31 -14.01
CA THR A 97 4.53 -3.69 -12.70
C THR A 97 3.13 -3.97 -12.16
N CYS A 98 3.04 -4.47 -10.93
CA CYS A 98 1.77 -4.77 -10.26
C CYS A 98 1.72 -4.11 -8.88
N SER A 99 0.53 -3.63 -8.52
CA SER A 99 0.15 -3.37 -7.13
C SER A 99 -0.51 -4.64 -6.60
N ILE A 100 0.05 -5.22 -5.54
CA ILE A 100 -0.44 -6.46 -4.94
C ILE A 100 -0.85 -6.22 -3.49
N GLU A 101 -1.99 -6.78 -3.10
CA GLU A 101 -2.46 -6.83 -1.72
C GLU A 101 -2.66 -8.28 -1.29
N ILE A 102 -2.14 -8.64 -0.13
CA ILE A 102 -2.33 -9.95 0.50
C ILE A 102 -3.01 -9.75 1.85
N TRP A 103 -4.19 -10.34 2.00
CA TRP A 103 -4.95 -10.36 3.24
C TRP A 103 -4.94 -11.76 3.84
N SER A 104 -4.36 -11.89 5.03
CA SER A 104 -4.30 -13.14 5.81
C SER A 104 -5.05 -12.92 7.14
N PRO A 105 -6.35 -13.27 7.22
CA PRO A 105 -7.14 -13.14 8.43
C PRO A 105 -6.60 -14.09 9.51
N GLY A 106 -6.55 -13.69 10.78
CA GLY A 106 -6.01 -14.51 11.88
C GLY A 106 -6.73 -15.86 12.03
N ASP A 107 -8.06 -15.81 12.06
CA ASP A 107 -8.91 -16.95 12.47
C ASP A 107 -9.37 -17.83 11.30
N LYS A 108 -9.05 -17.44 10.06
CA LYS A 108 -9.46 -18.16 8.84
C LYS A 108 -8.28 -18.91 8.23
N PRO A 109 -8.52 -20.04 7.53
CA PRO A 109 -7.46 -20.80 6.88
C PRO A 109 -7.07 -20.21 5.50
N GLU A 110 -7.92 -19.36 4.94
CA GLU A 110 -7.76 -18.76 3.61
C GLU A 110 -6.90 -17.49 3.64
N VAL A 111 -6.06 -17.31 2.61
CA VAL A 111 -5.33 -16.09 2.27
C VAL A 111 -5.85 -15.58 0.94
N GLN A 112 -6.23 -14.30 0.89
CA GLN A 112 -6.64 -13.64 -0.35
C GLN A 112 -5.49 -12.83 -0.91
N VAL A 113 -5.29 -12.94 -2.23
CA VAL A 113 -4.31 -12.17 -2.98
C VAL A 113 -5.02 -11.42 -4.10
N THR A 114 -4.80 -10.11 -4.14
CA THR A 114 -5.32 -9.22 -5.17
C THR A 114 -4.17 -8.68 -6.00
N PHE A 115 -4.24 -8.88 -7.31
CA PHE A 115 -3.28 -8.37 -8.29
C PHE A 115 -3.93 -7.28 -9.13
N GLU A 116 -3.26 -6.13 -9.21
CA GLU A 116 -3.60 -5.03 -10.12
C GLU A 116 -2.35 -4.70 -10.93
N CYS A 117 -2.21 -5.37 -12.07
CA CYS A 117 -1.07 -5.24 -12.97
C CYS A 117 -1.35 -4.22 -14.10
N GLU A 118 -0.32 -3.50 -14.55
CA GLU A 118 -0.45 -2.49 -15.60
C GLU A 118 -0.99 -3.11 -16.90
N GLY A 119 -2.13 -2.59 -17.38
CA GLY A 119 -2.77 -3.04 -18.61
C GLY A 119 -3.61 -4.32 -18.50
N GLU A 120 -3.80 -4.85 -17.29
CA GLU A 120 -4.61 -6.03 -17.02
C GLU A 120 -5.83 -5.71 -16.15
N GLU A 121 -6.86 -6.57 -16.23
CA GLU A 121 -7.96 -6.50 -15.27
C GLU A 121 -7.53 -6.98 -13.89
N LYS A 122 -8.18 -6.44 -12.85
CA LYS A 122 -7.95 -6.84 -11.46
C LYS A 122 -8.22 -8.34 -11.28
N LEU A 123 -7.23 -9.06 -10.77
CA LEU A 123 -7.33 -10.49 -10.49
C LEU A 123 -7.33 -10.73 -8.99
N VAL A 124 -8.34 -11.44 -8.48
CA VAL A 124 -8.42 -11.86 -7.07
C VAL A 124 -8.37 -13.37 -6.99
N LYS A 125 -7.48 -13.89 -6.16
CA LYS A 125 -7.29 -15.32 -5.92
C LYS A 125 -7.22 -15.61 -4.43
N THR A 126 -7.51 -16.85 -4.08
CA THR A 126 -7.45 -17.34 -2.70
C THR A 126 -6.65 -18.63 -2.67
N HIS A 127 -5.85 -18.83 -1.63
CA HIS A 127 -5.19 -20.10 -1.34
C HIS A 127 -5.21 -20.37 0.17
N GLU A 128 -4.94 -21.61 0.56
CA GLU A 128 -4.82 -21.99 1.97
C GLU A 128 -3.49 -21.48 2.57
N LYS A 129 -3.51 -21.17 3.87
CA LYS A 129 -2.37 -20.67 4.67
C LYS A 129 -1.14 -21.55 4.66
#